data_AF-A0A2V5UVV9-F1
#
_entry.id   AF-A0A2V5UVV9-F1
#
_cell.length_a   1.000
_cell.length_b   1.000
_cell.length_c   1.000
_cell.angle_alpha   90.00
_cell.angle_beta   90.00
_cell.angle_gamma   90.00
#
_symmetry.space_group_name_H-M   'P 1'
#
loop_
_entity.id
_entity.type
_entity.pdbx_description
1 polymer ?
#
loop_
_entity_poly.entity_id
_entity_poly.type
_entity_poly.pdbx_seq_one_letter_code
_entity_poly.pdbx_strand_id
1 'polypeptide(L)' 'LKVTSSSPDFETKVAETGKGQFKIDVQPHDTSRNMAATLTIQPEGSSKTFYAMARVTNAPAIQ' A
#
# COMPACT_ATOMS: atom_id res chain seq x y z
N LEU A 1 10.97 9.05 -3.90
CA LEU A 1 10.59 7.80 -3.17
C LEU A 1 9.87 6.88 -4.15
N LYS A 2 10.24 5.59 -4.24
CA LYS A 2 9.55 4.64 -5.11
C LYS A 2 8.65 3.70 -4.30
N VAL A 3 7.38 3.62 -4.67
CA VAL A 3 6.41 2.68 -4.08
C VAL A 3 5.83 1.84 -5.19
N THR A 4 5.83 0.52 -5.03
CA THR A 4 5.27 -0.44 -5.99
C THR A 4 4.33 -1.41 -5.31
N SER A 5 3.18 -1.68 -5.92
CA SER A 5 2.24 -2.71 -5.47
C SER A 5 2.51 -4.03 -6.20
N SER A 6 2.37 -5.15 -5.48
CA SER A 6 2.42 -6.49 -6.07
C SER A 6 1.13 -6.88 -6.82
N SER A 7 0.05 -6.10 -6.68
CA SER A 7 -1.22 -6.32 -7.38
C SER A 7 -1.72 -5.03 -8.05
N PRO A 8 -2.25 -5.10 -9.28
CA PRO A 8 -2.93 -3.98 -9.92
C PRO A 8 -4.30 -3.68 -9.31
N ASP A 9 -4.83 -4.50 -8.38
CA ASP A 9 -6.11 -4.26 -7.71
C ASP A 9 -6.08 -3.07 -6.73
N PHE A 10 -4.89 -2.54 -6.44
CA PHE A 10 -4.68 -1.42 -5.53
C PHE A 10 -3.95 -0.28 -6.24
N GLU A 11 -4.57 0.88 -6.28
CA GLU A 11 -3.94 2.13 -6.67
C GLU A 11 -3.14 2.69 -5.49
N THR A 12 -1.91 3.15 -5.75
CA THR A 12 -1.07 3.80 -4.73
C THR A 12 -0.69 5.20 -5.17
N LYS A 13 -0.83 6.16 -4.26
CA LYS A 13 -0.42 7.56 -4.46
C LYS A 13 0.55 7.96 -3.36
N VAL A 14 1.66 8.58 -3.76
CA VAL A 14 2.73 8.99 -2.85
C VAL A 14 2.80 10.51 -2.84
N ALA A 15 2.79 11.09 -1.65
CA ALA A 15 2.97 12.52 -1.44
C ALA A 15 4.05 12.78 -0.39
N GLU A 16 4.89 13.79 -0.63
CA GLU A 16 5.81 14.30 0.38
C GLU A 16 5.07 15.29 1.28
N THR A 17 5.06 15.04 2.58
CA THR A 17 4.28 15.84 3.55
C THR A 17 5.16 16.64 4.51
N GLY A 18 6.49 16.48 4.44
CA GLY A 18 7.46 17.22 5.26
C GLY A 18 8.89 16.69 5.09
N LYS A 19 9.84 17.27 5.82
CA LYS A 19 11.25 16.84 5.77
C LYS A 19 11.39 15.39 6.22
N GLY A 20 11.66 14.49 5.28
CA GLY A 20 11.82 13.05 5.55
C GLY A 20 10.51 12.31 5.85
N GLN A 21 9.35 12.95 5.65
CA GLN A 21 8.03 12.36 5.86
C GLN A 21 7.28 12.24 4.54
N PHE A 22 6.63 11.10 4.36
CA PHE A 22 5.82 10.82 3.19
C PHE A 22 4.51 10.18 3.61
N LYS A 23 3.49 10.38 2.78
CA LYS A 23 2.18 9.75 2.89
C LYS A 23 1.97 8.83 1.69
N ILE A 24 1.51 7.62 1.96
CA ILE A 24 1.10 6.66 0.93
C ILE A 24 -0.40 6.45 1.10
N ASP A 25 -1.18 6.94 0.14
CA ASP A 25 -2.60 6.65 0.03
C ASP A 25 -2.77 5.38 -0.80
N VAL A 26 -3.57 4.44 -0.30
CA VAL A 26 -3.79 3.11 -0.90
C VAL A 26 -5.29 2.92 -1.08
N GLN A 27 -5.72 2.72 -2.32
CA GLN A 27 -7.13 2.57 -2.68
C GLN A 27 -7.36 1.26 -3.44
N PRO A 28 -8.16 0.31 -2.93
CA PRO A 28 -8.59 -0.83 -3.71
C PRO A 28 -9.56 -0.40 -4.83
N HIS A 29 -9.47 -1.04 -5.98
CA HIS A 29 -10.42 -0.84 -7.09
C HIS A 29 -11.77 -1.53 -6.87
N ASP A 30 -11.80 -2.61 -6.09
CA ASP A 30 -12.99 -3.37 -5.76
C ASP A 30 -12.92 -3.83 -4.30
N THR A 31 -14.01 -3.68 -3.56
CA THR A 31 -14.12 -4.11 -2.16
C THR A 31 -15.11 -5.26 -1.95
N SER A 32 -15.69 -5.79 -3.02
CA SER A 32 -16.67 -6.88 -2.97
C SER A 32 -16.05 -8.27 -2.80
N ARG A 33 -14.74 -8.38 -3.01
CA ARG A 33 -13.98 -9.63 -2.92
C ARG A 33 -12.76 -9.46 -2.03
N ASN A 34 -12.35 -10.58 -1.41
CA ASN A 34 -11.10 -10.60 -0.65
C ASN A 34 -9.91 -10.41 -1.60
N MET A 35 -9.00 -9.50 -1.23
CA MET A 35 -7.79 -9.22 -1.99
C MET A 35 -6.67 -8.75 -1.08
N ALA A 36 -5.44 -8.94 -1.53
CA ALA A 36 -4.25 -8.56 -0.78
C ALA A 36 -3.16 -8.06 -1.73
N ALA A 37 -2.39 -7.07 -1.27
CA ALA A 37 -1.20 -6.60 -1.95
C ALA A 37 -0.08 -6.34 -0.94
N THR A 38 1.15 -6.62 -1.37
CA THR A 38 2.36 -6.15 -0.70
C THR A 38 2.82 -4.89 -1.39
N LEU A 39 3.06 -3.84 -0.61
CA LEU A 39 3.65 -2.59 -1.04
C LEU A 39 5.13 -2.59 -0.71
N THR A 40 5.96 -2.43 -1.74
CA THR A 40 7.42 -2.27 -1.60
C THR A 40 7.75 -0.79 -1.63
N ILE A 41 8.38 -0.31 -0.56
CA ILE A 41 8.73 1.10 -0.37
C ILE A 41 10.25 1.21 -0.37
N GLN A 42 10.78 1.91 -1.37
CA GLN A 42 12.21 2.13 -1.55
C GLN A 42 12.53 3.63 -1.52
N PRO A 43 13.12 4.14 -0.43
CA PRO A 43 13.60 5.52 -0.37
C PRO A 43 14.70 5.78 -1.40
N GLU A 44 14.74 7.00 -1.93
CA GLU A 44 15.82 7.39 -2.85
C GLU A 44 17.15 7.49 -2.10
N GLY A 45 18.23 7.04 -2.75
CA GLY A 45 19.57 7.04 -2.17
C GLY A 45 19.78 6.01 -1.04
N SER A 46 18.82 5.13 -0.77
CA SER A 46 18.96 4.03 0.20
C SER A 46 18.86 2.66 -0.48
N SER A 47 19.66 1.70 -0.01
CA SER A 47 19.49 0.27 -0.34
C SER A 47 18.43 -0.41 0.54
N LYS A 48 17.93 0.28 1.57
CA LYS A 48 16.96 -0.27 2.51
C LYS A 48 15.58 -0.30 1.86
N THR A 49 14.94 -1.45 1.93
CA THR A 49 13.56 -1.65 1.44
C THR A 49 12.64 -1.89 2.63
N PHE A 50 11.46 -1.28 2.58
CA PHE A 50 10.39 -1.49 3.55
C PHE A 50 9.19 -2.15 2.88
N TYR A 51 8.42 -2.90 3.66
CA TYR A 51 7.24 -3.63 3.17
C TYR A 51 6.03 -3.28 4.02
N ALA A 52 4.92 -2.98 3.35
CA ALA A 52 3.60 -2.83 3.96
C ALA A 52 2.61 -3.79 3.26
N MET A 53 1.50 -4.09 3.92
CA MET A 53 0.51 -5.01 3.38
C MET A 53 -0.87 -4.36 3.44
N ALA A 54 -1.57 -4.36 2.30
CA ALA A 54 -2.94 -3.90 2.18
C ALA A 54 -3.85 -5.11 1.93
N ARG A 55 -4.99 -5.17 2.61
CA ARG A 55 -5.96 -6.26 2.47
C ARG A 55 -7.39 -5.74 2.52
N VAL A 56 -8.21 -6.26 1.61
CA VAL A 56 -9.67 -6.22 1.73
C VAL A 56 -10.10 -7.59 2.25
N THR A 57 -10.85 -7.57 3.34
CA THR A 57 -11.44 -8.77 3.93
C THR A 57 -12.92 -8.53 4.16
N ASN A 58 -13.72 -9.59 4.04
CA ASN A 58 -15.10 -9.57 4.49
C ASN A 58 -15.19 -9.14 5.97
N ALA A 59 -16.32 -8.52 6.32
CA ALA A 59 -16.63 -8.29 7.72
C ALA A 59 -16.58 -9.62 8.50
N PRO A 60 -16.12 -9.62 9.75
CA PRO A 60 -16.22 -10.79 10.60
C PRO A 60 -17.67 -11.28 10.63
N ALA A 61 -17.88 -12.59 10.46
CA ALA A 61 -19.20 -13.15 10.74
C ALA A 61 -19.53 -12.86 12.21
N ILE A 62 -20.71 -12.30 12.47
CA ILE A 62 -21.22 -12.22 13.84
C ILE A 62 -21.42 -13.67 14.28
N GLN A 63 -20.62 -14.10 15.25
CA GLN A 63 -20.64 -15.45 15.80
C GLN A 63 -21.76 -15.62 16.82
#